data_AF-A0A377M6J1-F1
#
_entry.id   AF-A0A377M6J1-F1
#
_cell.length_a   1.000
_cell.length_b   1.000
_cell.length_c   1.000
_cell.angle_alpha   90.00
_cell.angle_beta   90.00
_cell.angle_gamma   90.00
#
_symmetry.space_group_name_H-M   'P 1'
#
loop_
_entity.id
_entity.type
_entity.pdbx_description
1 polymer ?
#
loop_
_entity_poly.entity_id
_entity_poly.type
_entity_poly.pdbx_seq_one_letter_code
_entity_poly.pdbx_strand_id
1 'polypeptide(L)' 'MAVMYLGQIVELASVDEIFDAPLHPYTQALIASAPQMQPGARRAAPLLQGDLPNPADPRPGAIPYPLSVCHG' A
#
# COMPACT_ATOMS: atom_id res chain seq x y z
N MET A 1 -11.22 4.93 -5.62
CA MET A 1 -9.78 4.90 -5.99
C MET A 1 -9.33 3.46 -6.06
N ALA A 2 -8.46 3.13 -7.01
CA ALA A 2 -7.85 1.80 -7.12
C ALA A 2 -6.33 1.93 -6.94
N VAL A 3 -5.75 1.12 -6.06
CA VAL A 3 -4.30 1.02 -5.85
C VAL A 3 -3.80 -0.26 -6.50
N MET A 4 -2.68 -0.15 -7.24
CA MET A 4 -2.10 -1.26 -7.98
C MET A 4 -0.70 -1.61 -7.49
N TYR A 5 -0.40 -2.91 -7.49
CA TYR A 5 0.93 -3.46 -7.20
C TYR A 5 1.20 -4.65 -8.12
N LEU A 6 2.35 -4.67 -8.79
CA LEU A 6 2.75 -5.71 -9.76
C LEU A 6 1.66 -6.04 -10.80
N GLY A 7 0.98 -5.00 -11.30
CA GLY A 7 -0.06 -5.14 -12.33
C GLY A 7 -1.42 -5.64 -11.82
N GLN A 8 -1.59 -5.85 -10.51
CA GLN A 8 -2.85 -6.27 -9.91
C GLN A 8 -3.46 -5.14 -9.09
N ILE A 9 -4.79 -5.04 -9.08
CA ILE A 9 -5.50 -4.17 -8.12
C ILE A 9 -5.40 -4.84 -6.75
N VAL A 10 -4.87 -4.12 -5.78
CA VAL A 10 -4.65 -4.60 -4.41
C VAL A 10 -5.56 -3.93 -3.39
N GLU A 11 -6.08 -2.74 -3.70
CA GLU A 11 -7.06 -2.05 -2.86
C GLU A 11 -8.04 -1.23 -3.71
N LEU A 12 -9.32 -1.30 -3.35
CA LEU A 12 -10.40 -0.53 -3.95
C LEU A 12 -11.27 0.08 -2.84
N ALA A 13 -11.21 1.40 -2.68
CA ALA A 13 -11.97 2.15 -1.68
C ALA A 13 -12.19 3.60 -2.12
N SER A 14 -13.01 4.38 -1.42
CA SER A 14 -13.14 5.83 -1.64
C SER A 14 -11.82 6.56 -1.38
N VAL A 15 -11.75 7.84 -1.77
CA VAL A 15 -10.56 8.66 -1.49
C VAL A 15 -10.33 8.73 0.02
N ASP A 16 -11.37 9.10 0.76
CA ASP A 16 -11.30 9.31 2.20
C ASP A 16 -10.85 8.03 2.93
N GLU A 17 -11.42 6.87 2.56
CA GLU A 17 -11.03 5.58 3.14
C GLU A 17 -9.56 5.21 2.87
N ILE A 18 -9.03 5.50 1.68
CA ILE A 18 -7.62 5.23 1.36
C ILE A 18 -6.67 6.10 2.20
N PHE A 19 -7.05 7.34 2.51
CA PHE A 19 -6.21 8.25 3.28
C PHE A 19 -6.34 8.06 4.79
N ASP A 20 -7.54 7.74 5.27
CA ASP A 20 -7.85 7.63 6.70
C ASP A 20 -7.63 6.22 7.26
N ALA A 21 -7.95 5.18 6.48
CA ALA A 21 -7.91 3.79 6.91
C ALA A 21 -7.42 2.82 5.80
N PRO A 22 -6.22 3.01 5.23
CA PRO A 22 -5.69 2.13 4.20
C PRO A 22 -5.55 0.69 4.73
N LEU A 23 -6.20 -0.26 4.06
CA LEU A 23 -6.26 -1.65 4.49
C LEU A 23 -5.03 -2.44 4.04
N HIS A 24 -4.54 -2.20 2.83
CA HIS A 24 -3.47 -2.99 2.26
C HIS A 24 -2.08 -2.48 2.73
N PRO A 25 -1.15 -3.36 3.18
CA PRO A 25 0.17 -2.93 3.66
C PRO A 25 0.97 -2.07 2.66
N TYR A 26 0.85 -2.38 1.37
CA TYR A 26 1.42 -1.55 0.30
C TYR A 26 0.84 -0.12 0.29
N THR A 27 -0.48 0.03 0.40
CA THR A 27 -1.15 1.34 0.47
C THR A 27 -0.73 2.08 1.73
N GLN A 28 -0.64 1.40 2.88
CA GLN A 28 -0.15 1.99 4.14
C GLN A 28 1.27 2.54 3.97
N ALA A 29 2.17 1.79 3.32
CA ALA A 29 3.53 2.24 3.05
C ALA A 29 3.57 3.46 2.11
N LEU A 30 2.72 3.48 1.06
CA LEU A 30 2.60 4.64 0.17
C LEU A 30 2.13 5.89 0.93
N ILE A 31 1.07 5.79 1.73
CA ILE A 31 0.56 6.91 2.53
C ILE A 31 1.59 7.37 3.58
N ALA A 32 2.33 6.44 4.18
CA ALA A 32 3.40 6.75 5.13
C ALA A 32 4.60 7.45 4.48
N SER A 33 4.82 7.26 3.16
CA SER A 33 5.92 7.89 2.40
C SER A 33 5.70 9.37 2.09
N ALA A 34 4.45 9.86 2.22
CA ALA A 34 4.12 11.24 1.92
C ALA A 34 4.86 12.22 2.86
N PRO A 35 5.36 13.36 2.35
CA PRO A 35 6.01 14.38 3.17
C PRO A 35 5.06 14.92 4.24
N GLN A 36 5.55 15.11 5.47
CA GLN A 36 4.80 15.84 6.48
C GLN A 36 4.95 17.35 6.29
N MET A 37 3.84 18.07 6.41
CA MET A 37 3.83 19.54 6.33
C MET A 37 4.50 20.21 7.55
N GLN A 38 4.70 19.48 8.65
CA GLN A 38 5.38 20.00 9.83
C GLN A 38 6.89 19.74 9.74
N PRO A 39 7.73 20.80 9.73
CA PRO A 39 9.18 20.65 9.75
C PRO A 39 9.63 19.89 11.01
N GLY A 40 10.34 18.78 10.85
CA GLY A 40 10.91 18.00 11.96
C GLY A 40 10.06 16.83 12.47
N ALA A 41 8.84 16.64 11.97
CA ALA A 41 8.02 15.50 12.35
C ALA A 41 8.46 14.22 11.60
N ARG A 42 9.00 13.23 12.35
CA ARG A 42 9.39 11.92 11.81
C ARG A 42 8.25 10.92 11.98
N ARG A 43 7.67 10.43 10.88
CA ARG A 43 6.70 9.33 10.93
C ARG A 43 7.43 8.02 11.18
N ALA A 44 6.89 7.18 12.07
CA ALA A 44 7.23 5.76 12.09
C ALA A 44 6.56 5.12 10.87
N ALA A 45 7.24 5.12 9.72
CA ALA A 45 6.78 4.37 8.57
C ALA A 45 6.94 2.87 8.90
N PRO A 46 5.92 2.02 8.70
CA PRO A 46 6.20 0.62 8.51
C PRO A 46 7.05 0.53 7.24
N LEU A 47 8.34 0.26 7.41
CA LEU A 47 9.19 -0.09 6.28
C LEU A 47 8.55 -1.32 5.66
N LEU A 48 8.15 -1.22 4.38
CA LEU A 48 7.83 -2.41 3.61
C LEU A 48 9.15 -3.22 3.56
N GLN A 49 9.25 -4.25 4.39
CA GLN A 49 10.49 -4.99 4.53
C GLN A 49 10.60 -5.98 3.36
N GLY A 50 11.31 -5.55 2.32
CA GLY A 50 11.56 -6.33 1.12
C GLY A 50 11.78 -5.42 -0.09
N ASP A 51 12.77 -5.75 -0.92
CA ASP A 51 12.85 -5.20 -2.27
C ASP A 51 11.56 -5.51 -3.05
N LEU A 52 11.26 -4.65 -4.03
CA LEU A 52 10.22 -4.93 -5.01
C LEU A 52 10.45 -6.35 -5.55
N PRO A 53 9.49 -7.29 -5.44
CA PRO A 53 9.61 -8.58 -6.09
C PRO A 53 9.82 -8.30 -7.57
N ASN A 54 10.85 -8.90 -8.17
CA ASN A 54 11.11 -8.75 -9.59
C ASN A 54 9.82 -9.15 -10.35
N PRO A 55 9.18 -8.23 -11.11
CA PRO A 55 7.98 -8.57 -11.87
C PRO A 55 8.22 -9.69 -12.89
N ALA A 56 9.47 -9.89 -13.31
CA ALA A 56 9.88 -10.96 -14.22
C ALA A 56 10.19 -12.30 -13.50
N ASP A 57 10.19 -12.34 -12.17
CA ASP A 57 10.33 -13.57 -11.37
C ASP A 57 9.19 -13.68 -10.33
N PRO A 58 7.93 -13.83 -10.79
CA PRO A 58 6.84 -14.11 -9.88
C PRO A 58 7.05 -15.51 -9.30
N ARG A 59 7.39 -15.61 -8.00
CA ARG A 59 7.30 -16.90 -7.30
C ARG A 59 5.89 -17.47 -7.55
N PRO A 60 5.75 -18.65 -8.19
CA PRO A 60 4.44 -19.19 -8.53
C PRO A 60 3.56 -19.27 -7.28
N GLY A 61 2.46 -18.50 -7.27
CA GLY A 61 1.42 -18.60 -6.24
C GLY A 61 1.55 -17.68 -5.01
N ALA A 62 2.50 -16.76 -4.93
CA ALA A 62 2.58 -15.83 -3.80
C ALA A 62 2.10 -14.42 -4.18
N ILE A 63 0.78 -14.20 -4.16
CA ILE A 63 0.24 -12.86 -3.86
C ILE A 63 0.13 -12.85 -2.33
N PRO A 64 1.06 -12.22 -1.60
CA PRO A 64 1.04 -12.28 -0.14
C PRO A 64 -0.19 -11.59 0.48
N TYR A 65 -0.97 -10.86 -0.32
CA TYR A 65 -2.08 -10.04 0.14
C TYR A 65 -3.27 -10.14 -0.83
N PRO A 66 -4.49 -10.52 -0.36
CA PRO A 66 -5.70 -10.48 -1.18
C PRO A 66 -6.16 -9.03 -1.44
N LEU A 67 -6.98 -8.84 -2.48
CA LEU A 67 -7.64 -7.57 -2.77
C LEU A 67 -8.40 -7.10 -1.52
N SER A 68 -8.05 -5.92 -1.01
CA SER A 68 -8.75 -5.27 0.08
C SER A 68 -9.84 -4.36 -0.47
N VAL A 69 -11.07 -4.53 0.03
CA VAL A 69 -12.22 -3.70 -0.34
C VAL A 69 -12.86 -3.15 0.93
N CYS A 70 -12.91 -1.83 1.05
CA CYS A 70 -13.69 -1.19 2.10
C CYS A 70 -15.18 -1.35 1.77
N HIS A 71 -15.93 -1.91 2.72
CA HIS A 71 -17.39 -1.95 2.68
C HIS A 71 -17.82 -0.90 3.71
N GLY A 72 -18.13 0.30 3.24
CA GLY A 72 -18.42 1.47 4.09
C GLY A 72 -19.48 1.27 5.16
#